data_AF-C8WME1-F1
#
_entry.id   AF-C8WME1-F1
#
_cell.length_a   1.000
_cell.length_b   1.000
_cell.length_c   1.000
_cell.angle_alpha   90.00
_cell.angle_beta   90.00
_cell.angle_gamma   90.00
#
_symmetry.space_group_name_H-M   'P 1'
#
loop_
_entity.id
_entity.type
_entity.pdbx_description
1 polymer ?
#
loop_
_entity_poly.entity_id
_entity_poly.type
_entity_poly.pdbx_seq_one_letter_code
_entity_poly.pdbx_strand_id
1 'polypeptide(L)'
;MADAMVTARMSAEKKEAGNRMLEQLGTNASQAVNRLYDYVLEKKQLPFPEQQGRRKYTQEEIAQAIAWVDSIPRRDRFSTMTDDEIRRERLISRGLATSKDFS
;
A
#
# COMPACT_ATOMS: atom_id res chain seq x y z
N MET A 1 35.78 5.74 -27.71
CA MET A 1 34.31 5.61 -27.55
C MET A 1 33.80 6.93 -27.04
N ALA A 2 32.67 7.44 -27.54
CA ALA A 2 32.11 8.71 -27.09
C ALA A 2 31.41 8.49 -25.74
N ASP A 3 31.77 9.30 -24.74
CA ASP A 3 31.08 9.29 -23.44
C ASP A 3 29.67 9.86 -23.61
N ALA A 4 28.67 9.12 -23.14
CA ALA A 4 27.27 9.54 -23.13
C ALA A 4 26.81 9.81 -21.69
N MET A 5 26.08 10.91 -21.48
CA MET A 5 25.57 11.28 -20.16
C MET A 5 24.13 10.81 -20.00
N VAL A 6 23.83 10.15 -18.87
CA VAL A 6 22.47 9.74 -18.50
C VAL A 6 21.92 10.69 -17.44
N THR A 7 20.83 11.39 -17.77
CA THR A 7 20.19 12.39 -16.89
C THR A 7 18.76 11.96 -16.54
N ALA A 8 18.46 11.84 -15.25
CA ALA A 8 17.13 11.46 -14.75
C ALA A 8 16.60 12.47 -13.73
N ARG A 9 15.28 12.73 -13.75
CA ARG A 9 14.61 13.60 -12.76
C ARG A 9 14.11 12.79 -11.58
N MET A 10 14.36 13.28 -10.37
CA MET A 10 13.88 12.69 -9.11
C MET A 10 13.82 13.78 -8.01
N SER A 11 13.14 13.50 -6.90
CA SER A 11 13.15 14.40 -5.73
C SER A 11 14.54 14.46 -5.09
N ALA A 12 14.86 15.60 -4.48
CA ALA A 12 16.13 15.81 -3.77
C ALA A 12 16.32 14.77 -2.65
N GLU A 13 15.28 14.53 -1.85
CA GLU A 13 15.28 13.55 -0.76
C GLU A 13 15.63 12.14 -1.26
N LYS A 14 15.05 11.72 -2.39
CA LYS A 14 15.33 10.41 -3.00
C LYS A 14 16.78 10.32 -3.48
N LYS A 15 17.31 11.39 -4.06
CA LYS A 15 18.70 11.45 -4.53
C LYS A 15 19.68 11.34 -3.37
N GLU A 16 19.46 12.09 -2.29
CA GLU A 16 20.35 12.09 -1.13
C GLU A 16 20.30 10.77 -0.36
N ALA A 17 19.10 10.20 -0.16
CA ALA A 17 18.96 8.89 0.45
C ALA A 17 19.60 7.79 -0.42
N GLY A 18 19.38 7.84 -1.73
CA GLY A 18 19.98 6.92 -2.68
C GLY A 18 21.51 6.97 -2.67
N ASN A 19 22.08 8.17 -2.73
CA ASN A 19 23.53 8.35 -2.70
C ASN A 19 24.16 7.78 -1.43
N ARG A 20 23.57 8.04 -0.25
CA ARG A 20 24.07 7.50 1.02
C ARG A 20 24.10 5.97 1.03
N MET A 21 23.04 5.32 0.52
CA MET A 21 22.99 3.85 0.47
C MET A 21 23.99 3.29 -0.54
N LEU A 22 24.15 3.94 -1.69
CA LEU A 22 25.14 3.54 -2.69
C LEU A 22 26.57 3.65 -2.12
N GLU A 23 26.87 4.72 -1.40
CA GLU A 23 28.16 4.89 -0.71
C GLU A 23 28.42 3.80 0.32
N GLN A 24 27.41 3.43 1.12
CA GLN A 24 27.52 2.31 2.07
C GLN A 24 27.79 0.96 1.39
N LEU A 25 27.29 0.78 0.17
CA LEU A 25 27.52 -0.40 -0.67
C LEU A 25 28.83 -0.30 -1.48
N GLY A 26 29.60 0.77 -1.33
CA GLY A 26 30.87 0.98 -2.04
C GLY A 26 30.71 1.26 -3.54
N THR A 27 29.55 1.77 -3.97
CA THR A 27 29.28 2.14 -5.36
C THR A 27 28.82 3.60 -5.45
N ASN A 28 28.88 4.19 -6.65
CA ASN A 28 28.26 5.49 -6.92
C ASN A 28 27.10 5.34 -7.91
N ALA A 29 26.35 6.43 -8.12
CA ALA A 29 25.20 6.45 -9.01
C ALA A 29 25.55 6.07 -10.45
N SER A 30 26.65 6.59 -11.00
CA SER A 30 27.08 6.29 -12.37
C SER A 30 27.45 4.81 -12.54
N GLN A 31 28.18 4.24 -11.58
CA GLN A 31 28.55 2.82 -11.59
C GLN A 31 27.31 1.91 -11.47
N ALA A 32 26.37 2.27 -10.60
CA ALA A 32 25.12 1.52 -10.45
C ALA A 32 24.27 1.55 -11.74
N VAL A 33 24.18 2.71 -12.38
CA VAL A 33 23.49 2.87 -13.67
C VAL A 33 24.18 2.07 -14.77
N ASN A 34 25.51 2.14 -14.88
CA ASN A 34 26.24 1.38 -15.90
C ASN A 34 26.08 -0.13 -15.71
N ARG A 35 26.21 -0.64 -14.47
CA ARG A 35 25.97 -2.06 -14.18
C ARG A 35 24.54 -2.50 -14.48
N LEU A 36 23.56 -1.62 -14.29
CA LEU A 36 22.18 -1.89 -14.67
C LEU A 36 22.06 -2.07 -16.19
N TYR A 37 22.72 -1.21 -16.99
CA TYR A 37 22.75 -1.38 -18.44
C TYR A 37 23.43 -2.69 -18.85
N ASP A 38 24.58 -3.03 -18.24
CA ASP A 38 25.27 -4.30 -18.50
C ASP A 38 24.36 -5.50 -18.22
N TYR A 39 23.64 -5.48 -17.09
CA TYR A 39 22.69 -6.55 -16.74
C TYR A 39 21.54 -6.67 -17.75
N VAL A 40 20.96 -5.55 -18.17
CA VAL A 40 19.87 -5.54 -19.15
C VAL A 40 20.36 -6.01 -20.51
N LEU A 41 21.56 -5.63 -20.93
CA LEU A 41 22.15 -6.08 -22.18
C LEU A 41 22.46 -7.59 -22.17
N GLU A 42 22.98 -8.11 -21.07
CA GLU A 42 23.34 -9.52 -20.94
C GLU A 42 22.11 -10.43 -20.78
N LYS A 43 21.22 -10.08 -19.85
CA LYS A 43 20.09 -10.94 -19.46
C LYS A 43 18.81 -10.64 -20.25
N LYS A 44 18.75 -9.53 -20.98
CA LYS A 44 17.54 -9.03 -21.68
C LYS A 44 16.31 -8.90 -20.77
N GLN A 45 16.53 -8.74 -19.46
CA GLN A 45 15.49 -8.61 -18.45
C GLN A 45 15.89 -7.53 -17.45
N LEU A 46 14.90 -6.88 -16.85
CA LEU A 46 15.13 -5.93 -15.77
C LEU A 46 15.29 -6.69 -14.44
N PRO A 47 16.22 -6.27 -13.55
CA PRO A 47 16.36 -6.86 -12.22
C PRO A 47 15.29 -6.36 -11.24
N PHE A 48 14.41 -5.46 -11.69
CA PHE A 48 13.28 -4.98 -10.92
C PHE A 48 12.07 -5.88 -11.21
N PRO A 49 11.27 -6.27 -10.20
CA PRO A 49 9.95 -6.81 -10.48
C PRO A 49 9.20 -5.77 -11.31
N GLU A 50 8.40 -6.22 -12.30
CA GLU A 50 7.46 -5.32 -12.97
C GLU A 50 6.75 -4.52 -11.89
N GLN A 51 6.84 -3.18 -11.97
CA GLN A 51 6.03 -2.34 -11.11
C GLN A 51 4.60 -2.79 -11.38
N GLN A 52 4.01 -3.53 -10.44
CA GLN A 52 2.60 -3.83 -10.45
C GLN A 52 1.88 -2.50 -10.25
N GLY A 53 1.81 -1.67 -11.31
CA GLY A 53 0.71 -0.77 -11.47
C GLY A 53 -0.51 -1.64 -11.32
N ARG A 54 -1.33 -1.35 -10.29
CA ARG A 54 -2.53 -2.11 -9.85
C ARG A 54 -2.86 -3.22 -10.86
N ARG A 55 -2.51 -4.47 -10.53
CA ARG A 55 -2.95 -5.63 -11.32
C ARG A 55 -4.42 -5.39 -11.68
N LYS A 56 -4.76 -5.43 -12.97
CA LYS A 56 -6.16 -5.37 -13.40
C LYS A 56 -6.80 -6.62 -12.80
N TYR A 57 -7.63 -6.43 -11.77
CA TYR A 57 -8.36 -7.53 -11.16
C TYR A 57 -9.13 -8.27 -12.25
N THR A 58 -9.06 -9.59 -12.22
CA THR A 58 -9.84 -10.44 -13.11
C THR A 58 -11.33 -10.27 -12.81
N GLN A 59 -12.18 -10.57 -13.80
CA GLN A 59 -13.63 -10.50 -13.62
C GLN A 59 -14.12 -11.41 -12.48
N GLU A 60 -13.42 -12.51 -12.23
CA GLU A 60 -13.68 -13.46 -11.15
C GLU A 60 -13.37 -12.86 -9.77
N GLU A 61 -12.23 -12.17 -9.62
CA GLU A 61 -11.88 -11.47 -8.37
C GLU A 61 -12.87 -10.34 -8.05
N ILE A 62 -13.34 -9.63 -9.08
CA ILE A 62 -14.36 -8.58 -8.93
C ILE A 62 -15.70 -9.23 -8.50
N ALA A 63 -16.09 -10.35 -9.11
CA ALA A 63 -17.30 -11.07 -8.73
C ALA A 63 -17.25 -11.59 -7.28
N GLN A 64 -16.10 -12.10 -6.83
CA GLN A 64 -15.89 -12.52 -5.44
C GLN A 64 -15.98 -11.32 -4.47
N ALA A 65 -15.41 -10.18 -4.83
CA ALA A 65 -15.50 -8.97 -4.02
C ALA A 65 -16.94 -8.47 -3.88
N ILE A 66 -17.72 -8.50 -4.97
CA ILE A 66 -19.15 -8.16 -4.95
C ILE A 66 -19.93 -9.14 -4.07
N ALA A 67 -19.74 -10.45 -4.26
CA ALA A 67 -20.39 -11.48 -3.44
C ALA A 67 -20.05 -11.33 -1.95
N TRP A 68 -18.82 -10.96 -1.62
CA TRP A 68 -18.43 -10.68 -0.23
C TRP A 68 -19.18 -9.46 0.33
N VAL A 69 -19.23 -8.35 -0.40
CA VAL A 69 -19.97 -7.15 0.03
C VAL A 69 -21.46 -7.47 0.20
N ASP A 70 -22.05 -8.23 -0.71
CA ASP A 70 -23.47 -8.62 -0.65
C ASP A 70 -23.76 -9.62 0.48
N SER A 71 -22.76 -10.39 0.92
CA SER A 71 -22.89 -11.30 2.07
C SER A 71 -22.91 -10.58 3.43
N ILE A 72 -22.55 -9.28 3.47
CA ILE A 72 -22.57 -8.51 4.72
C ILE A 72 -24.02 -8.16 5.06
N PRO A 73 -24.54 -8.62 6.22
CA PRO A 73 -25.91 -8.33 6.62
C PRO A 73 -26.09 -6.82 6.81
N ARG A 74 -26.99 -6.22 6.01
CA ARG A 74 -27.31 -4.77 6.05
C ARG A 74 -28.07 -4.34 7.31
N ARG A 75 -28.53 -5.30 8.11
CA ARG A 75 -29.20 -5.07 9.39
C ARG A 75 -28.45 -5.83 10.47
N ASP A 76 -27.85 -5.08 11.38
CA ASP A 76 -27.31 -5.58 12.64
C ASP A 76 -28.33 -5.28 13.75
N ARG A 77 -28.14 -5.81 14.96
CA ARG A 77 -28.98 -5.52 16.14
C ARG A 77 -29.11 -4.02 16.45
N PHE A 78 -28.14 -3.23 15.99
CA PHE A 78 -28.13 -1.78 16.11
C PHE A 78 -28.95 -1.06 15.02
N SER A 79 -29.40 -1.76 13.98
CA SER A 79 -30.09 -1.13 12.84
C SER A 79 -31.52 -0.68 13.12
N THR A 80 -32.12 -1.15 14.21
CA THR A 80 -33.41 -0.67 14.72
C THR A 80 -33.25 0.27 15.92
N MET A 81 -32.01 0.54 16.34
CA MET A 81 -31.69 1.39 17.49
C MET A 81 -31.25 2.76 17.00
N THR A 82 -31.62 3.80 17.72
CA THR A 82 -31.10 5.15 17.53
C THR A 82 -29.66 5.26 18.05
N ASP A 83 -28.88 6.23 17.56
CA ASP A 83 -27.48 6.41 17.99
C ASP A 83 -27.31 6.53 19.52
N ASP A 84 -28.29 7.12 20.21
CA ASP A 84 -28.30 7.22 21.67
C ASP A 84 -28.56 5.87 22.35
N GLU A 85 -29.41 5.03 21.79
CA GLU A 85 -29.64 3.65 22.26
C GLU A 85 -28.39 2.78 22.05
N ILE A 86 -27.72 2.91 20.89
CA ILE A 86 -26.45 2.21 20.61
C ILE A 86 -25.36 2.65 21.59
N ARG A 87 -25.28 3.95 21.89
CA ARG A 87 -24.32 4.49 22.87
C ARG A 87 -24.58 3.93 24.27
N ARG A 88 -25.85 3.91 24.71
CA ARG A 88 -26.24 3.34 26.01
C ARG A 88 -25.87 1.87 26.12
N GLU A 89 -26.23 1.05 25.13
CA GLU A 89 -25.90 -0.38 25.14
C GLU A 89 -24.38 -0.63 25.15
N ARG A 90 -23.61 0.14 24.38
CA ARG A 90 -22.13 0.04 24.40
C ARG A 90 -21.54 0.44 25.75
N LEU A 91 -22.08 1.45 26.44
CA LEU A 91 -21.62 1.86 27.77
C LEU A 91 -21.92 0.78 28.81
N ILE A 92 -23.12 0.20 28.75
CA ILE A 92 -23.54 -0.89 29.65
C ILE A 92 -22.70 -2.16 29.39
N SER A 93 -22.52 -2.55 28.13
CA SER A 93 -21.72 -3.73 27.77
C SER A 93 -20.23 -3.59 28.13
N ARG A 94 -19.72 -2.36 28.25
CA ARG A 94 -18.34 -2.08 28.72
C ARG A 94 -18.24 -1.92 30.24
N GLY A 95 -19.35 -2.05 30.98
CA GLY A 95 -19.40 -1.88 32.43
C GLY A 95 -19.22 -0.43 32.90
N LEU A 96 -19.35 0.55 31.99
CA LEU A 96 -19.13 1.97 32.27
C LEU A 96 -20.42 2.69 32.70
N ALA A 97 -21.57 2.04 32.58
CA ALA A 97 -22.87 2.52 33.05
C ALA A 97 -23.79 1.33 33.35
N THR A 98 -24.83 1.55 34.14
CA THR A 98 -25.87 0.55 34.43
C THR A 98 -27.20 0.97 33.78
N SER A 99 -28.12 0.01 33.58
CA SER A 99 -29.46 0.32 33.03
C SER A 99 -30.25 1.32 33.87
N LYS A 100 -29.86 1.52 35.15
CA LYS A 100 -30.51 2.41 36.11
C LYS A 100 -30.09 3.87 35.92
N ASP A 101 -28.94 4.12 35.29
CA ASP A 101 -28.42 5.47 35.02
C ASP A 101 -29.15 6.18 33.86
N PHE A 102 -29.99 5.44 33.12
CA PHE A 102 -30.75 5.94 31.97
C PHE A 102 -32.27 5.72 32.11
N SER A 103 -32.75 5.41 33.32
CA SER A 103 -34.18 5.35 33.69
C SER A 103 -34.72 6.72 34.09
#